data_AF-A0AA42W4Z3-F1
#
_entry.id   AF-A0AA42W4Z3-F1
#
_cell.length_a   1.000
_cell.length_b   1.000
_cell.length_c   1.000
_cell.angle_alpha   90.00
_cell.angle_beta   90.00
_cell.angle_gamma   90.00
#
_symmetry.space_group_name_H-M   'P 1'
#
loop_
_entity.id
_entity.type
_entity.pdbx_description
1 polymer ?
#
loop_
_entity_poly.entity_id
_entity_poly.type
_entity_poly.pdbx_seq_one_letter_code
_entity_poly.pdbx_strand_id
1 'polypeptide(L)'
;MAVLLVDTSKVPRHGYSFLWADYVELMCLCSRNQMISKGNIDAQTQEAGDVQSDSVEFGEEGEETEEMDDRVSRRWSDIHSRLTARSKQYADWPFQLERNVLRSRFDKENPRHRLYAALLIASSLRLCIDNRRHEVTGAFEEISFHWLRKALNDLWEVRPFGAHQNLPGAYVGTLFEKFKQLAADIQATQVKSREHYDARNTADGGIDLVAWLKIGDRRGNIPVIFGQCACSPTDWESKQLDVTPAAIRVHVLPQHDGAAYCFVPHDLSANDSVWDRAEHVKGVVLVDRLRLFRLFESCGAVQHLPTWQFVDDAAQSNVALAS
;
A
#
# COMPACT_ATOMS: atom_id res chain seq x y z
N MET A 1 -23.23 11.27 -0.61
CA MET A 1 -21.80 10.97 -0.39
C MET A 1 -21.52 9.61 -1.01
N ALA A 2 -20.47 9.48 -1.81
CA ALA A 2 -20.12 8.19 -2.39
C ALA A 2 -19.45 7.34 -1.31
N VAL A 3 -20.07 6.22 -0.95
CA VAL A 3 -19.51 5.29 0.03
C VAL A 3 -18.21 4.72 -0.54
N LEU A 4 -17.11 4.77 0.23
CA LEU A 4 -15.85 4.12 -0.14
C LEU A 4 -15.70 2.76 0.54
N LEU A 5 -16.17 2.62 1.77
CA LEU A 5 -15.93 1.44 2.61
C LEU A 5 -17.15 0.50 2.62
N VAL A 6 -16.90 -0.81 2.48
CA VAL A 6 -17.94 -1.86 2.43
C VAL A 6 -18.59 -2.05 3.79
N ASP A 7 -17.75 -2.24 4.80
CA ASP A 7 -18.17 -2.69 6.13
C ASP A 7 -17.02 -2.47 7.13
N THR A 8 -17.22 -1.51 8.01
CA THR A 8 -16.26 -1.17 9.06
C THR A 8 -16.29 -2.12 10.24
N SER A 9 -17.27 -3.02 10.35
CA SER A 9 -17.30 -4.07 11.38
C SER A 9 -16.26 -5.17 11.13
N LYS A 10 -15.70 -5.25 9.91
CA LYS A 10 -14.67 -6.24 9.55
C LYS A 10 -13.31 -5.86 10.13
N VAL A 11 -13.03 -6.39 11.31
CA VAL A 11 -11.71 -6.30 11.95
C VAL A 11 -10.62 -7.05 11.17
N PRO A 12 -9.33 -6.66 11.31
CA PRO A 12 -8.22 -7.41 10.69
C PRO A 12 -8.17 -8.88 11.13
N ARG A 13 -8.06 -9.81 10.16
CA ARG A 13 -7.92 -11.26 10.44
C ARG A 13 -6.55 -11.64 10.99
N HIS A 14 -5.50 -10.98 10.52
CA HIS A 14 -4.14 -11.26 10.98
C HIS A 14 -3.85 -10.46 12.26
N GLY A 15 -3.12 -11.07 13.19
CA GLY A 15 -2.66 -10.42 14.42
C GLY A 15 -1.52 -9.40 14.24
N TYR A 16 -1.27 -8.92 13.01
CA TYR A 16 -0.15 -8.03 12.74
C TYR A 16 -0.44 -6.63 13.29
N SER A 17 0.43 -6.15 14.19
CA SER A 17 0.24 -4.86 14.87
C SER A 17 0.07 -3.68 13.91
N PHE A 18 0.80 -3.67 12.78
CA PHE A 18 0.69 -2.61 11.76
C PHE A 18 -0.68 -2.57 11.08
N LEU A 19 -1.33 -3.72 10.85
CA LEU A 19 -2.67 -3.78 10.26
C LEU A 19 -3.75 -3.30 11.21
N TRP A 20 -3.60 -3.61 12.49
CA TRP A 20 -4.51 -3.14 13.52
C TRP A 20 -4.35 -1.65 13.78
N ALA A 21 -3.13 -1.12 13.79
CA ALA A 21 -2.90 0.32 13.87
C ALA A 21 -3.53 1.06 12.67
N ASP A 22 -3.36 0.55 11.45
CA ASP A 22 -4.01 1.10 10.25
C ASP A 22 -5.54 1.05 10.34
N TYR A 23 -6.09 -0.05 10.83
CA TYR A 23 -7.52 -0.18 11.03
C TYR A 23 -8.06 0.87 12.00
N VAL A 24 -7.40 1.04 13.16
CA VAL A 24 -7.78 2.01 14.19
C VAL A 24 -7.72 3.45 13.67
N GLU A 25 -6.66 3.80 12.94
CA GLU A 25 -6.53 5.11 12.29
C GLU A 25 -7.62 5.34 11.25
N LEU A 26 -7.92 4.34 10.41
CA LEU A 26 -8.96 4.46 9.39
C LEU A 26 -10.35 4.60 10.03
N MET A 27 -10.65 3.83 11.07
CA MET A 27 -11.89 3.97 11.82
C MET A 27 -12.00 5.36 12.44
N CYS A 28 -10.91 5.87 13.02
CA CYS A 28 -10.86 7.22 13.57
C CYS A 28 -11.13 8.27 12.48
N LEU A 29 -10.52 8.14 11.30
CA LEU A 29 -10.70 9.04 10.16
C LEU A 29 -12.16 9.07 9.66
N CYS A 30 -12.81 7.90 9.59
CA CYS A 30 -14.15 7.75 9.02
C CYS A 30 -15.29 7.91 10.03
N SER A 31 -15.01 7.83 11.33
CA SER A 31 -16.02 7.85 12.38
C SER A 31 -16.69 9.21 12.53
N ARG A 32 -17.99 9.20 12.84
CA ARG A 32 -18.77 10.44 13.08
C ARG A 32 -18.20 11.30 14.20
N ASN A 33 -17.71 10.66 15.26
CA ASN A 33 -17.15 11.33 16.44
C ASN A 33 -15.66 11.62 16.30
N GLN A 34 -15.00 11.14 15.24
CA GLN A 34 -13.57 11.32 14.96
C GLN A 34 -12.67 10.90 16.13
N MET A 35 -13.10 9.87 16.87
CA MET A 35 -12.46 9.39 18.09
C MET A 35 -12.56 7.87 18.18
N ILE A 36 -11.47 7.23 18.59
CA ILE A 36 -11.41 5.80 18.89
C ILE A 36 -10.74 5.61 20.25
N SER A 37 -11.34 4.80 21.11
CA SER A 37 -10.77 4.34 22.38
C SER A 37 -10.58 2.82 22.38
N LYS A 38 -9.88 2.31 23.41
CA LYS A 38 -9.79 0.86 23.66
C LYS A 38 -11.18 0.21 23.65
N GLY A 39 -12.15 0.78 24.39
CA GLY A 39 -13.50 0.22 24.50
C GLY A 39 -14.23 0.10 23.17
N ASN A 40 -13.99 1.02 22.21
CA ASN A 40 -14.56 0.90 20.87
C ASN A 40 -14.01 -0.32 20.12
N ILE A 41 -12.71 -0.60 20.27
CA ILE A 41 -12.06 -1.76 19.64
C ILE A 41 -12.47 -3.06 20.31
N ASP A 42 -12.64 -3.04 21.63
CA ASP A 42 -13.14 -4.18 22.40
C ASP A 42 -14.55 -4.56 21.93
N ALA A 43 -15.49 -3.59 21.90
CA ALA A 43 -16.86 -3.79 21.44
C ALA A 43 -16.92 -4.29 19.99
N GLN A 44 -16.12 -3.69 19.11
CA GLN A 44 -16.09 -4.06 17.69
C GLN A 44 -15.47 -5.44 17.45
N THR A 45 -14.52 -5.86 18.29
CA THR A 45 -13.95 -7.22 18.25
C THR A 45 -14.95 -8.24 18.77
N GLN A 46 -15.70 -7.93 19.82
CA GLN A 46 -16.76 -8.78 20.35
C GLN A 46 -17.89 -8.97 19.32
N GLU A 47 -18.43 -7.89 18.76
CA GLU A 47 -19.45 -7.96 17.71
C GLU A 47 -18.98 -8.77 16.49
N ALA A 48 -17.72 -8.60 16.07
CA ALA A 48 -17.17 -9.37 14.97
C ALA A 48 -16.98 -10.87 15.30
N GLY A 49 -16.77 -11.21 16.57
CA GLY A 49 -16.72 -12.58 17.08
C GLY A 49 -18.10 -13.23 17.07
N ASP A 50 -19.12 -12.53 17.55
CA ASP A 50 -20.50 -13.00 17.60
C ASP A 50 -21.05 -13.29 16.18
N VAL A 51 -20.81 -12.37 15.24
CA VAL A 51 -21.24 -12.53 13.82
C VAL A 51 -20.49 -13.67 13.11
N GLN A 52 -19.27 -14.01 13.52
CA GLN A 52 -18.52 -15.16 12.97
C GLN A 52 -18.93 -16.48 13.62
N SER A 53 -19.29 -16.47 14.90
CA SER A 53 -19.81 -17.64 15.62
C SER A 53 -21.17 -18.11 15.08
N ASP A 54 -22.05 -17.17 14.67
CA ASP A 54 -23.36 -17.48 14.08
C ASP A 54 -23.29 -18.20 12.70
N SER A 55 -22.08 -18.44 12.16
CA SER A 55 -21.87 -19.17 10.91
C SER A 55 -21.40 -20.62 11.07
N VAL A 56 -21.25 -21.11 12.31
CA VAL A 56 -20.90 -22.51 12.63
C VAL A 56 -21.73 -23.00 13.83
N GLU A 57 -22.66 -23.91 13.56
CA GLU A 57 -23.36 -24.69 14.59
C GLU A 57 -22.38 -25.60 15.37
N PHE A 58 -22.57 -25.65 16.69
CA PHE A 58 -21.97 -26.53 17.73
C PHE A 58 -20.67 -26.09 18.44
N GLY A 59 -20.86 -25.55 19.66
CA GLY A 59 -20.51 -26.25 20.90
C GLY A 59 -19.18 -25.92 21.58
N GLU A 60 -19.23 -25.15 22.68
CA GLU A 60 -18.74 -25.47 24.05
C GLU A 60 -18.69 -24.17 24.87
N GLU A 61 -19.65 -24.00 25.77
CA GLU A 61 -19.68 -22.88 26.72
C GLU A 61 -18.76 -23.16 27.91
N GLY A 62 -17.85 -22.22 28.20
CA GLY A 62 -17.41 -21.97 29.57
C GLY A 62 -15.94 -22.18 29.89
N GLU A 63 -15.03 -21.42 29.22
CA GLU A 63 -13.68 -21.10 29.76
C GLU A 63 -12.99 -19.89 29.06
N GLU A 64 -13.69 -19.14 28.18
CA GLU A 64 -13.04 -18.25 27.20
C GLU A 64 -12.84 -16.78 27.61
N THR A 65 -13.49 -16.29 28.66
CA THR A 65 -13.60 -14.83 28.90
C THR A 65 -12.29 -14.20 29.38
N GLU A 66 -11.55 -14.86 30.28
CA GLU A 66 -10.29 -14.32 30.81
C GLU A 66 -9.15 -14.38 29.77
N GLU A 67 -9.06 -15.45 28.98
CA GLU A 67 -8.08 -15.54 27.89
C GLU A 67 -8.34 -14.53 26.76
N MET A 68 -9.62 -14.26 26.47
CA MET A 68 -10.02 -13.28 25.47
C MET A 68 -9.64 -11.85 25.90
N ASP A 69 -9.91 -11.48 27.16
CA ASP A 69 -9.55 -10.17 27.72
C ASP A 69 -8.02 -9.93 27.71
N ASP A 70 -7.25 -10.99 27.98
CA ASP A 70 -5.79 -10.97 27.95
C ASP A 70 -5.24 -10.76 26.52
N ARG A 71 -5.82 -11.46 25.53
CA ARG A 71 -5.45 -11.32 24.11
C ARG A 71 -5.81 -9.94 23.56
N VAL A 72 -6.98 -9.42 23.92
CA VAL A 72 -7.45 -8.08 23.52
C VAL A 72 -6.59 -6.99 24.17
N SER A 73 -6.27 -7.14 25.46
CA SER A 73 -5.41 -6.19 26.18
C SER A 73 -3.99 -6.14 25.63
N ARG A 74 -3.39 -7.30 25.30
CA ARG A 74 -2.08 -7.35 24.62
C ARG A 74 -2.15 -6.69 23.24
N ARG A 75 -3.20 -6.96 22.46
CA ARG A 75 -3.43 -6.34 21.16
C ARG A 75 -3.52 -4.82 21.25
N TRP A 76 -4.26 -4.27 22.20
CA TRP A 76 -4.32 -2.82 22.40
C TRP A 76 -2.95 -2.23 22.76
N SER A 77 -2.17 -2.92 23.60
CA SER A 77 -0.79 -2.49 23.93
C SER A 77 0.09 -2.39 22.67
N ASP A 78 -0.01 -3.38 21.77
CA ASP A 78 0.74 -3.37 20.51
C ASP A 78 0.27 -2.25 19.57
N ILE A 79 -1.05 -2.06 19.43
CA ILE A 79 -1.65 -0.95 18.68
C ILE A 79 -1.16 0.39 19.24
N HIS A 80 -1.24 0.58 20.55
CA HIS A 80 -0.86 1.81 21.22
C HIS A 80 0.62 2.13 21.03
N SER A 81 1.48 1.11 21.14
CA SER A 81 2.92 1.23 20.88
C SER A 81 3.18 1.68 19.45
N ARG A 82 2.46 1.12 18.47
CA ARG A 82 2.53 1.53 17.05
C ARG A 82 2.06 2.97 16.84
N LEU A 83 0.89 3.34 17.35
CA LEU A 83 0.36 4.71 17.24
C LEU A 83 1.30 5.74 17.89
N THR A 84 1.89 5.37 19.04
CA THR A 84 2.89 6.19 19.72
C THR A 84 4.15 6.38 18.85
N ALA A 85 4.64 5.31 18.20
CA ALA A 85 5.78 5.42 17.28
C ALA A 85 5.44 6.34 16.10
N ARG A 86 4.27 6.16 15.47
CA ARG A 86 3.82 6.97 14.34
C ARG A 86 3.69 8.46 14.68
N SER A 87 3.18 8.77 15.87
CA SER A 87 3.10 10.16 16.36
C SER A 87 4.45 10.88 16.44
N LYS A 88 5.56 10.12 16.52
CA LYS A 88 6.93 10.64 16.55
C LYS A 88 7.60 10.59 15.18
N GLN A 89 7.22 9.63 14.33
CA GLN A 89 7.85 9.36 13.04
C GLN A 89 7.32 10.26 11.90
N TYR A 90 6.02 10.55 11.89
CA TYR A 90 5.40 11.37 10.85
C TYR A 90 5.27 12.81 11.32
N ALA A 91 5.88 13.75 10.58
CA ALA A 91 5.70 15.16 10.86
C ALA A 91 4.27 15.58 10.47
N ASP A 92 3.58 16.23 11.40
CA ASP A 92 2.18 16.63 11.25
C ASP A 92 1.28 15.43 10.89
N TRP A 93 1.37 14.38 11.71
CA TRP A 93 0.52 13.20 11.60
C TRP A 93 -0.96 13.59 11.76
N PRO A 94 -1.90 13.10 10.91
CA PRO A 94 -3.31 13.52 10.92
C PRO A 94 -4.12 13.02 12.13
N PHE A 95 -3.46 12.53 13.17
CA PHE A 95 -4.09 12.04 14.38
C PHE A 95 -3.38 12.57 15.63
N GLN A 96 -4.10 12.57 16.73
CA GLN A 96 -3.57 12.88 18.05
C GLN A 96 -3.89 11.74 19.00
N LEU A 97 -2.85 11.20 19.65
CA LEU A 97 -2.99 10.16 20.66
C LEU A 97 -2.92 10.79 22.05
N GLU A 98 -4.03 10.77 22.77
CA GLU A 98 -4.13 11.27 24.15
C GLU A 98 -4.45 10.10 25.10
N ARG A 99 -3.47 9.67 25.89
CA ARG A 99 -3.58 8.47 26.74
C ARG A 99 -4.00 7.26 25.92
N ASN A 100 -5.27 6.84 25.98
CA ASN A 100 -5.83 5.69 25.27
C ASN A 100 -6.92 6.08 24.26
N VAL A 101 -6.95 7.35 23.84
CA VAL A 101 -7.91 7.85 22.85
C VAL A 101 -7.15 8.42 21.67
N LEU A 102 -7.44 7.89 20.48
CA LEU A 102 -7.01 8.45 19.20
C LEU A 102 -8.07 9.43 18.71
N ARG A 103 -7.67 10.65 18.36
CA ARG A 103 -8.53 11.70 17.79
C ARG A 103 -8.05 12.04 16.38
N SER A 104 -8.97 12.23 15.44
CA SER A 104 -8.63 12.74 14.12
C SER A 104 -8.28 14.23 14.23
N ARG A 105 -7.18 14.62 13.60
CA ARG A 105 -6.78 15.99 13.31
C ARG A 105 -6.70 16.24 11.81
N PHE A 106 -7.33 15.37 11.02
CA PHE A 106 -7.26 15.41 9.57
C PHE A 106 -7.72 16.78 9.05
N ASP A 107 -6.92 17.32 8.13
CA ASP A 107 -7.16 18.60 7.46
C ASP A 107 -7.03 18.33 5.97
N LYS A 108 -8.15 18.49 5.26
CA LYS A 108 -8.24 18.22 3.82
C LYS A 108 -7.38 19.16 2.97
N GLU A 109 -7.01 20.33 3.50
CA GLU A 109 -6.16 21.31 2.84
C GLU A 109 -4.67 21.04 3.09
N ASN A 110 -4.34 20.14 4.03
CA ASN A 110 -2.97 19.79 4.35
C ASN A 110 -2.47 18.63 3.47
N PRO A 111 -1.48 18.85 2.59
CA PRO A 111 -0.99 17.81 1.69
C PRO A 111 -0.39 16.59 2.41
N ARG A 112 0.20 16.77 3.60
CA ARG A 112 0.76 15.67 4.41
C ARG A 112 -0.35 14.78 4.94
N HIS A 113 -1.42 15.38 5.45
CA HIS A 113 -2.60 14.66 5.90
C HIS A 113 -3.24 13.88 4.74
N ARG A 114 -3.38 14.49 3.56
CA ARG A 114 -3.93 13.83 2.37
C ARG A 114 -3.08 12.64 1.92
N LEU A 115 -1.77 12.80 1.82
CA LEU A 115 -0.86 11.70 1.47
C LEU A 115 -0.94 10.56 2.49
N TYR A 116 -0.93 10.89 3.78
CA TYR A 116 -1.04 9.89 4.83
C TYR A 116 -2.35 9.12 4.73
N ALA A 117 -3.47 9.82 4.57
CA ALA A 117 -4.79 9.21 4.43
C ALA A 117 -4.89 8.34 3.16
N ALA A 118 -4.31 8.78 2.03
CA ALA A 118 -4.27 7.98 0.82
C ALA A 118 -3.53 6.64 1.01
N LEU A 119 -2.36 6.68 1.67
CA LEU A 119 -1.58 5.48 1.99
C LEU A 119 -2.28 4.59 3.03
N LEU A 120 -2.94 5.18 4.02
CA LEU A 120 -3.74 4.46 5.01
C LEU A 120 -4.94 3.72 4.39
N ILE A 121 -5.62 4.36 3.44
CA ILE A 121 -6.72 3.75 2.70
C ILE A 121 -6.18 2.64 1.78
N ALA A 122 -5.04 2.87 1.12
CA ALA A 122 -4.38 1.87 0.29
C ALA A 122 -3.94 0.62 1.07
N SER A 123 -3.40 0.77 2.29
CA SER A 123 -3.09 -0.37 3.16
C SER A 123 -4.33 -1.11 3.67
N SER A 124 -5.49 -0.44 3.62
CA SER A 124 -6.78 -0.96 4.04
C SER A 124 -7.68 -1.32 2.85
N LEU A 125 -7.12 -1.60 1.67
CA LEU A 125 -7.87 -1.88 0.43
C LEU A 125 -8.99 -2.91 0.59
N ARG A 126 -8.80 -3.91 1.48
CA ARG A 126 -9.80 -4.93 1.81
C ARG A 126 -11.14 -4.37 2.30
N LEU A 127 -11.12 -3.17 2.87
CA LEU A 127 -12.31 -2.49 3.39
C LEU A 127 -12.98 -1.62 2.33
N CYS A 128 -12.32 -1.36 1.19
CA CYS A 128 -12.87 -0.57 0.10
C CYS A 128 -13.86 -1.39 -0.74
N ILE A 129 -14.93 -0.75 -1.21
CA ILE A 129 -15.93 -1.36 -2.11
C ILE A 129 -15.28 -1.78 -3.43
N ASP A 130 -15.64 -2.97 -3.91
CA ASP A 130 -14.92 -3.65 -5.00
C ASP A 130 -14.82 -2.79 -6.27
N ASN A 131 -15.89 -2.09 -6.62
CA ASN A 131 -15.94 -1.22 -7.81
C ASN A 131 -15.09 0.05 -7.68
N ARG A 132 -14.59 0.41 -6.49
CA ARG A 132 -13.73 1.60 -6.27
C ARG A 132 -12.29 1.28 -5.91
N ARG A 133 -11.95 0.00 -5.70
CA ARG A 133 -10.57 -0.42 -5.38
C ARG A 133 -9.54 0.06 -6.41
N HIS A 134 -9.93 0.12 -7.67
CA HIS A 134 -9.08 0.59 -8.77
C HIS A 134 -8.66 2.07 -8.62
N GLU A 135 -9.49 2.92 -8.01
CA GLU A 135 -9.14 4.31 -7.70
C GLU A 135 -7.98 4.37 -6.69
N VAL A 136 -8.04 3.49 -5.68
CA VAL A 136 -7.06 3.43 -4.60
C VAL A 136 -5.74 2.80 -5.09
N THR A 137 -5.81 1.71 -5.85
CA THR A 137 -4.59 1.08 -6.41
C THR A 137 -3.91 1.98 -7.44
N GLY A 138 -4.68 2.62 -8.31
CA GLY A 138 -4.14 3.58 -9.28
C GLY A 138 -3.47 4.78 -8.61
N ALA A 139 -4.06 5.31 -7.53
CA ALA A 139 -3.43 6.36 -6.74
C ALA A 139 -2.12 5.89 -6.08
N PHE A 140 -2.06 4.65 -5.58
CA PHE A 140 -0.84 4.12 -4.98
C PHE A 140 0.29 3.91 -6.01
N GLU A 141 -0.05 3.47 -7.22
CA GLU A 141 0.88 3.39 -8.34
C GLU A 141 1.40 4.78 -8.75
N GLU A 142 0.53 5.79 -8.78
CA GLU A 142 0.90 7.19 -9.03
C GLU A 142 1.81 7.78 -7.95
N ILE A 143 1.50 7.53 -6.67
CA ILE A 143 2.39 7.91 -5.56
C ILE A 143 3.76 7.25 -5.73
N SER A 144 3.80 5.95 -6.04
CA SER A 144 5.04 5.20 -6.23
C SER A 144 5.84 5.70 -7.44
N PHE A 145 5.16 6.06 -8.53
CA PHE A 145 5.76 6.70 -9.70
C PHE A 145 6.45 8.03 -9.34
N HIS A 146 5.74 8.91 -8.64
CA HIS A 146 6.30 10.19 -8.20
C HIS A 146 7.45 10.00 -7.23
N TRP A 147 7.36 9.03 -6.33
CA TRP A 147 8.43 8.71 -5.40
C TRP A 147 9.69 8.28 -6.16
N LEU A 148 9.56 7.33 -7.10
CA LEU A 148 10.69 6.81 -7.86
C LEU A 148 11.35 7.91 -8.71
N ARG A 149 10.55 8.78 -9.33
CA ARG A 149 11.08 9.95 -10.05
C ARG A 149 11.84 10.93 -9.17
N LYS A 150 11.43 11.11 -7.91
CA LYS A 150 12.11 12.00 -6.96
C LYS A 150 13.32 11.35 -6.30
N ALA A 151 13.34 10.02 -6.20
CA ALA A 151 14.46 9.26 -5.65
C ALA A 151 15.67 9.23 -6.61
N LEU A 152 15.39 9.38 -7.90
CA LEU A 152 16.39 9.33 -8.97
C LEU A 152 16.70 10.76 -9.46
N ASN A 153 17.85 10.91 -10.12
CA ASN A 153 18.22 12.18 -10.77
C ASN A 153 17.62 12.27 -12.20
N ASP A 154 17.74 13.44 -12.83
CA ASP A 154 17.15 13.72 -14.15
C ASP A 154 17.73 12.89 -15.31
N LEU A 155 18.83 12.16 -15.09
CA LEU A 155 19.37 11.23 -16.08
C LEU A 155 18.54 9.95 -16.17
N TRP A 156 17.73 9.64 -15.16
CA TRP A 156 16.82 8.50 -15.21
C TRP A 156 15.54 8.84 -15.94
N GLU A 157 15.10 7.92 -16.79
CA GLU A 157 13.74 7.88 -17.29
C GLU A 157 12.91 6.98 -16.37
N VAL A 158 11.70 7.40 -16.01
CA VAL A 158 10.75 6.58 -15.26
C VAL A 158 9.45 6.53 -16.02
N ARG A 159 8.94 5.33 -16.27
CA ARG A 159 7.69 5.10 -16.99
C ARG A 159 6.74 4.18 -16.23
N PRO A 160 5.44 4.51 -16.21
CA PRO A 160 4.40 3.57 -15.79
C PRO A 160 4.27 2.41 -16.77
N PHE A 161 4.16 1.19 -16.25
CA PHE A 161 3.96 -0.05 -17.02
C PHE A 161 2.62 -0.75 -16.70
N GLY A 162 2.02 -0.40 -15.55
CA GLY A 162 0.78 -0.99 -15.02
C GLY A 162 -0.39 -1.08 -16.01
N ALA A 163 -1.46 -1.74 -15.58
CA ALA A 163 -2.71 -1.75 -16.35
C ALA A 163 -3.37 -0.37 -16.34
N HIS A 164 -4.04 0.01 -17.43
CA HIS A 164 -4.89 1.22 -17.51
C HIS A 164 -4.26 2.54 -17.02
N GLN A 165 -2.98 2.74 -17.29
CA GLN A 165 -2.23 3.93 -16.83
C GLN A 165 -2.60 5.19 -17.62
N ASN A 166 -2.91 6.27 -16.89
CA ASN A 166 -3.14 7.61 -17.45
C ASN A 166 -1.93 8.56 -17.25
N LEU A 167 -0.87 8.06 -16.61
CA LEU A 167 0.32 8.84 -16.30
C LEU A 167 1.15 9.13 -17.57
N PRO A 168 1.83 10.30 -17.64
CA PRO A 168 2.64 10.66 -18.79
C PRO A 168 3.72 9.63 -19.08
N GLY A 169 3.86 9.25 -20.35
CA GLY A 169 4.89 8.30 -20.81
C GLY A 169 4.58 6.84 -20.48
N ALA A 170 3.36 6.49 -20.07
CA ALA A 170 2.97 5.11 -19.85
C ALA A 170 3.07 4.25 -21.13
N TYR A 171 3.43 2.98 -20.96
CA TYR A 171 3.39 2.00 -22.06
C TYR A 171 1.95 1.68 -22.46
N VAL A 172 1.67 1.75 -23.76
CA VAL A 172 0.32 1.54 -24.31
C VAL A 172 0.21 0.26 -25.14
N GLY A 173 -1.00 -0.27 -25.27
CA GLY A 173 -1.31 -1.45 -26.08
C GLY A 173 -1.41 -2.73 -25.26
N THR A 174 -1.32 -3.87 -25.96
CA THR A 174 -1.35 -5.20 -25.32
C THR A 174 -0.07 -5.45 -24.53
N LEU A 175 -0.09 -6.42 -23.63
CA LEU A 175 1.09 -6.80 -22.83
C LEU A 175 2.32 -7.10 -23.71
N PHE A 176 2.11 -7.75 -24.86
CA PHE A 176 3.18 -7.97 -25.84
C PHE A 176 3.77 -6.66 -26.37
N GLU A 177 2.93 -5.70 -26.76
CA GLU A 177 3.40 -4.42 -27.30
C GLU A 177 4.07 -3.56 -26.20
N LYS A 178 3.61 -3.64 -24.95
CA LYS A 178 4.27 -2.99 -23.82
C LYS A 178 5.68 -3.55 -23.59
N PHE A 179 5.83 -4.87 -23.55
CA PHE A 179 7.16 -5.50 -23.41
C PHE A 179 8.07 -5.24 -24.61
N LYS A 180 7.52 -5.14 -25.82
CA LYS A 180 8.28 -4.77 -27.01
C LYS A 180 8.82 -3.34 -26.92
N GLN A 181 7.99 -2.39 -26.48
CA GLN A 181 8.41 -1.00 -26.24
C GLN A 181 9.46 -0.91 -25.14
N LEU A 182 9.25 -1.60 -24.02
CA LEU A 182 10.22 -1.69 -22.93
C LEU A 182 11.57 -2.25 -23.43
N ALA A 183 11.56 -3.40 -24.12
CA ALA A 183 12.77 -4.00 -24.66
C ALA A 183 13.54 -3.03 -25.57
N ALA A 184 12.83 -2.25 -26.39
CA ALA A 184 13.44 -1.22 -27.22
C ALA A 184 14.03 -0.06 -26.41
N ASP A 185 13.38 0.39 -25.33
CA ASP A 185 13.86 1.48 -24.48
C ASP A 185 15.16 1.08 -23.74
N ILE A 186 15.20 -0.13 -23.17
CA ILE A 186 16.34 -0.60 -22.37
C ILE A 186 17.38 -1.43 -23.14
N GLN A 187 17.29 -1.44 -24.48
CA GLN A 187 18.19 -2.21 -25.37
C GLN A 187 18.27 -3.71 -25.01
N ALA A 188 17.13 -4.29 -24.64
CA ALA A 188 16.98 -5.68 -24.26
C ALA A 188 16.31 -6.51 -25.37
N THR A 189 16.33 -7.83 -25.21
CA THR A 189 15.66 -8.75 -26.15
C THR A 189 14.30 -9.15 -25.61
N GLN A 190 13.24 -8.99 -26.39
CA GLN A 190 11.94 -9.59 -26.05
C GLN A 190 12.03 -11.11 -26.24
N VAL A 191 11.68 -11.87 -25.20
CA VAL A 191 11.92 -13.32 -25.17
C VAL A 191 10.79 -14.11 -25.83
N LYS A 192 9.54 -13.77 -25.49
CA LYS A 192 8.35 -14.44 -26.01
C LYS A 192 7.88 -13.78 -27.31
N SER A 193 7.59 -14.59 -28.32
CA SER A 193 6.92 -14.15 -29.54
C SER A 193 5.44 -13.84 -29.28
N ARG A 194 4.79 -13.17 -30.24
CA ARG A 194 3.42 -12.68 -30.09
C ARG A 194 2.41 -13.79 -29.83
N GLU A 195 2.63 -14.99 -30.37
CA GLU A 195 1.72 -16.13 -30.25
C GLU A 195 1.61 -16.67 -28.81
N HIS A 196 2.60 -16.34 -27.96
CA HIS A 196 2.60 -16.73 -26.55
C HIS A 196 1.87 -15.75 -25.63
N TYR A 197 1.31 -14.66 -26.17
CA TYR A 197 0.48 -13.72 -25.42
C TYR A 197 -0.96 -13.81 -25.90
N ASP A 198 -1.91 -13.75 -24.96
CA ASP A 198 -3.31 -13.51 -25.32
C ASP A 198 -3.40 -12.10 -25.94
N ALA A 199 -3.92 -12.03 -27.17
CA ALA A 199 -4.06 -10.79 -27.93
C ALA A 199 -4.97 -9.75 -27.24
N ARG A 200 -5.78 -10.17 -26.27
CA ARG A 200 -6.65 -9.30 -25.46
C ARG A 200 -6.04 -8.93 -24.11
N ASN A 201 -4.90 -9.51 -23.73
CA ASN A 201 -4.25 -9.22 -22.47
C ASN A 201 -3.62 -7.82 -22.49
N THR A 202 -4.17 -6.93 -21.66
CA THR A 202 -3.75 -5.54 -21.47
C THR A 202 -3.20 -5.27 -20.06
N ALA A 203 -2.96 -6.34 -19.30
CA ALA A 203 -2.45 -6.29 -17.94
C ALA A 203 -1.00 -5.73 -17.87
N ASP A 204 -0.42 -5.81 -16.69
CA ASP A 204 0.89 -5.28 -16.31
C ASP A 204 2.04 -6.31 -16.40
N GLY A 205 1.72 -7.61 -16.47
CA GLY A 205 2.74 -8.67 -16.44
C GLY A 205 3.55 -8.70 -15.14
N GLY A 206 3.00 -8.18 -14.04
CA GLY A 206 3.68 -8.10 -12.75
C GLY A 206 4.64 -6.92 -12.59
N ILE A 207 4.58 -5.92 -13.48
CA ILE A 207 5.40 -4.71 -13.42
C ILE A 207 4.50 -3.48 -13.45
N ASP A 208 4.56 -2.66 -12.40
CA ASP A 208 3.82 -1.39 -12.36
C ASP A 208 4.67 -0.22 -12.83
N LEU A 209 5.98 -0.23 -12.54
CA LEU A 209 6.91 0.86 -12.84
C LEU A 209 8.21 0.34 -13.45
N VAL A 210 8.78 1.10 -14.38
CA VAL A 210 10.14 0.86 -14.88
C VAL A 210 10.92 2.14 -14.83
N ALA A 211 12.21 2.06 -14.47
CA ALA A 211 13.14 3.16 -14.66
C ALA A 211 14.45 2.68 -15.25
N TRP A 212 15.12 3.52 -16.03
CA TRP A 212 16.46 3.23 -16.56
C TRP A 212 17.29 4.50 -16.72
N LEU A 213 18.61 4.34 -16.65
CA LEU A 213 19.54 5.45 -16.82
C LEU A 213 19.73 5.76 -18.32
N LYS A 214 19.49 7.01 -18.74
CA LYS A 214 19.72 7.46 -20.11
C LYS A 214 21.21 7.73 -20.32
N ILE A 215 21.91 6.74 -20.88
CA ILE A 215 23.36 6.81 -21.16
C ILE A 215 23.67 7.73 -22.37
N GLY A 216 22.73 7.91 -23.29
CA GLY A 216 22.91 8.75 -24.49
C GLY A 216 23.40 7.99 -25.72
N ASP A 217 23.41 6.65 -25.68
CA ASP A 217 23.61 5.79 -26.84
C ASP A 217 22.52 4.69 -26.92
N ARG A 218 22.71 3.71 -27.81
CA ARG A 218 21.83 2.55 -28.00
C ARG A 218 22.50 1.23 -27.60
N ARG A 219 23.52 1.28 -26.74
CA ARG A 219 24.16 0.08 -26.23
C ARG A 219 23.37 -0.39 -25.00
N GLY A 220 23.20 -1.71 -24.89
CA GLY A 220 22.64 -2.29 -23.67
C GLY A 220 23.64 -2.27 -22.51
N ASN A 221 23.43 -3.13 -21.52
CA ASN A 221 24.17 -3.12 -20.25
C ASN A 221 24.01 -1.81 -19.47
N ILE A 222 22.78 -1.30 -19.42
CA ILE A 222 22.44 -0.10 -18.66
C ILE A 222 21.76 -0.46 -17.33
N PRO A 223 21.86 0.39 -16.29
CA PRO A 223 21.07 0.24 -15.08
C PRO A 223 19.56 0.32 -15.37
N VAL A 224 18.81 -0.64 -14.85
CA VAL A 224 17.34 -0.70 -14.94
C VAL A 224 16.76 -1.01 -13.56
N ILE A 225 15.58 -0.46 -13.28
CA ILE A 225 14.76 -0.72 -12.10
C ILE A 225 13.41 -1.24 -12.57
N PHE A 226 12.93 -2.31 -11.95
CA PHE A 226 11.58 -2.84 -12.13
C PHE A 226 10.84 -2.74 -10.79
N GLY A 227 9.69 -2.06 -10.80
CA GLY A 227 8.91 -1.76 -9.60
C GLY A 227 7.55 -2.44 -9.63
N GLN A 228 7.15 -3.03 -8.50
CA GLN A 228 5.82 -3.61 -8.28
C GLN A 228 5.15 -2.98 -7.07
N CYS A 229 3.88 -2.62 -7.21
CA CYS A 229 3.06 -2.03 -6.17
C CYS A 229 2.14 -3.10 -5.55
N ALA A 230 2.14 -3.19 -4.23
CA ALA A 230 1.36 -4.18 -3.50
C ALA A 230 0.61 -3.53 -2.33
N CYS A 231 -0.70 -3.33 -2.53
CA CYS A 231 -1.58 -2.79 -1.48
C CYS A 231 -2.08 -3.84 -0.49
N SER A 232 -2.06 -5.12 -0.85
CA SER A 232 -2.59 -6.21 -0.02
C SER A 232 -1.73 -6.46 1.22
N PRO A 233 -2.34 -6.74 2.39
CA PRO A 233 -1.62 -7.00 3.65
C PRO A 233 -0.72 -8.23 3.62
N THR A 234 -0.99 -9.19 2.73
CA THR A 234 -0.23 -10.45 2.61
C THR A 234 0.39 -10.63 1.23
N ASP A 235 -0.26 -10.14 0.16
CA ASP A 235 0.24 -10.43 -1.19
C ASP A 235 1.51 -9.67 -1.54
N TRP A 236 1.88 -8.63 -0.77
CA TRP A 236 3.17 -7.97 -0.95
C TRP A 236 4.34 -8.94 -0.78
N GLU A 237 4.20 -10.00 0.02
CA GLU A 237 5.24 -11.00 0.23
C GLU A 237 5.54 -11.77 -1.06
N SER A 238 4.50 -12.22 -1.77
CA SER A 238 4.65 -12.95 -3.04
C SER A 238 4.97 -12.01 -4.20
N LYS A 239 4.30 -10.84 -4.29
CA LYS A 239 4.47 -9.86 -5.36
C LYS A 239 5.89 -9.30 -5.52
N GLN A 240 6.71 -9.33 -4.46
CA GLN A 240 8.15 -9.02 -4.57
C GLN A 240 8.86 -9.85 -5.66
N LEU A 241 8.39 -11.08 -5.91
CA LEU A 241 9.00 -11.99 -6.87
C LEU A 241 8.71 -11.60 -8.33
N ASP A 242 7.63 -10.87 -8.58
CA ASP A 242 7.14 -10.53 -9.93
C ASP A 242 8.14 -9.64 -10.69
N VAL A 243 8.94 -8.85 -9.95
CA VAL A 243 9.94 -7.92 -10.51
C VAL A 243 11.38 -8.40 -10.31
N THR A 244 11.59 -9.63 -9.86
CA THR A 244 12.93 -10.20 -9.77
C THR A 244 13.53 -10.43 -11.16
N PRO A 245 14.88 -10.44 -11.30
CA PRO A 245 15.50 -10.75 -12.57
C PRO A 245 14.99 -12.07 -13.19
N ALA A 246 14.74 -13.09 -12.37
CA ALA A 246 14.20 -14.36 -12.84
C ALA A 246 12.81 -14.22 -13.48
N ALA A 247 11.91 -13.44 -12.85
CA ALA A 247 10.58 -13.19 -13.38
C ALA A 247 10.63 -12.30 -14.64
N ILE A 248 11.44 -11.25 -14.64
CA ILE A 248 11.55 -10.33 -15.79
C ILE A 248 12.10 -11.05 -17.04
N ARG A 249 13.12 -11.91 -16.87
CA ARG A 249 13.79 -12.64 -17.95
C ARG A 249 12.88 -13.57 -18.75
N VAL A 250 11.66 -13.89 -18.27
CA VAL A 250 10.69 -14.68 -19.06
C VAL A 250 9.95 -13.82 -20.10
N HIS A 251 10.02 -12.50 -19.99
CA HIS A 251 9.35 -11.54 -20.86
C HIS A 251 10.34 -10.74 -21.69
N VAL A 252 11.34 -10.16 -21.03
CA VAL A 252 12.40 -9.33 -21.60
C VAL A 252 13.71 -9.76 -20.98
N LEU A 253 14.76 -9.87 -21.79
CA LEU A 253 16.11 -10.27 -21.38
C LEU A 253 17.05 -9.06 -21.44
N PRO A 254 17.15 -8.26 -20.35
CA PRO A 254 18.21 -7.27 -20.19
C PRO A 254 19.59 -7.91 -20.24
N GLN A 255 20.58 -7.15 -20.69
CA GLN A 255 21.98 -7.61 -20.73
C GLN A 255 22.65 -7.56 -19.34
N HIS A 256 22.12 -6.73 -18.43
CA HIS A 256 22.47 -6.70 -17.01
C HIS A 256 21.17 -6.76 -16.18
N ASP A 257 21.21 -7.42 -15.02
CA ASP A 257 20.04 -7.54 -14.16
C ASP A 257 19.54 -6.18 -13.66
N GLY A 258 18.22 -6.01 -13.73
CA GLY A 258 17.58 -4.85 -13.14
C GLY A 258 17.42 -5.01 -11.64
N ALA A 259 17.43 -3.88 -10.92
CA ALA A 259 17.09 -3.86 -9.50
C ALA A 259 15.58 -4.00 -9.32
N ALA A 260 15.17 -4.95 -8.47
CA ALA A 260 13.78 -5.18 -8.12
C ALA A 260 13.35 -4.24 -6.98
N TYR A 261 12.25 -3.51 -7.16
CA TYR A 261 11.67 -2.61 -6.17
C TYR A 261 10.25 -3.07 -5.83
N CYS A 262 9.90 -3.10 -4.55
CA CYS A 262 8.54 -3.38 -4.10
C CYS A 262 8.02 -2.21 -3.25
N PHE A 263 6.90 -1.64 -3.68
CA PHE A 263 6.23 -0.54 -3.01
C PHE A 263 5.04 -1.07 -2.24
N VAL A 264 4.95 -0.73 -0.95
CA VAL A 264 3.83 -1.11 -0.09
C VAL A 264 3.28 0.11 0.68
N PRO A 265 1.95 0.26 0.81
CA PRO A 265 1.36 1.36 1.56
C PRO A 265 1.32 1.08 3.08
N HIS A 266 1.70 -0.12 3.49
CA HIS A 266 1.83 -0.53 4.90
C HIS A 266 3.03 0.15 5.54
N ASP A 267 2.94 0.46 6.83
CA ASP A 267 4.08 0.90 7.63
C ASP A 267 4.74 -0.34 8.24
N LEU A 268 5.82 -0.80 7.61
CA LEU A 268 6.54 -2.00 7.99
C LEU A 268 7.79 -1.66 8.81
N SER A 269 7.90 -0.45 9.37
CA SER A 269 9.01 -0.09 10.26
C SER A 269 8.78 -0.69 11.64
N ALA A 270 9.55 -1.70 12.06
CA ALA A 270 9.56 -2.11 13.47
C ALA A 270 10.33 -1.08 14.31
N ASN A 271 11.43 -0.57 13.77
CA ASN A 271 12.17 0.59 14.25
C ASN A 271 13.01 1.17 13.09
N ASP A 272 13.97 2.07 13.37
CA ASP A 272 14.78 2.72 12.33
C ASP A 272 15.74 1.78 11.57
N SER A 273 16.07 0.60 12.11
CA SER A 273 16.99 -0.35 11.48
C SER A 273 16.40 -1.71 11.15
N VAL A 274 15.18 -1.99 11.61
CA VAL A 274 14.54 -3.31 11.49
C VAL A 274 13.16 -3.19 10.86
N TRP A 275 12.91 -4.05 9.88
CA TRP A 275 11.59 -4.27 9.30
C TRP A 275 10.72 -5.09 10.25
N ASP A 276 9.46 -4.71 10.38
CA ASP A 276 8.45 -5.66 10.78
C ASP A 276 8.34 -6.73 9.69
N ARG A 277 8.17 -7.99 10.08
CA ARG A 277 8.14 -9.14 9.14
C ARG A 277 9.42 -9.25 8.28
N ALA A 278 10.59 -8.99 8.86
CA ALA A 278 11.88 -9.02 8.16
C ALA A 278 12.15 -10.33 7.40
N GLU A 279 11.65 -11.46 7.91
CA GLU A 279 11.74 -12.78 7.31
C GLU A 279 10.98 -12.91 5.97
N HIS A 280 10.07 -11.99 5.68
CA HIS A 280 9.31 -11.90 4.42
C HIS A 280 9.86 -10.86 3.43
N VAL A 281 10.88 -10.09 3.83
CA VAL A 281 11.58 -9.18 2.94
C VAL A 281 12.58 -9.96 2.10
N LYS A 282 12.32 -10.05 0.80
CA LYS A 282 13.12 -10.79 -0.16
C LYS A 282 14.23 -9.90 -0.73
N GLY A 283 14.99 -10.41 -1.70
CA GLY A 283 16.08 -9.70 -2.38
C GLY A 283 15.61 -8.54 -3.28
N VAL A 284 14.88 -7.57 -2.71
CA VAL A 284 14.33 -6.39 -3.37
C VAL A 284 14.63 -5.14 -2.56
N VAL A 285 14.53 -3.98 -3.20
CA VAL A 285 14.45 -2.69 -2.50
C VAL A 285 13.00 -2.47 -2.07
N LEU A 286 12.73 -2.68 -0.77
CA LEU A 286 11.41 -2.44 -0.19
C LEU A 286 11.20 -0.96 0.14
N VAL A 287 10.08 -0.41 -0.30
CA VAL A 287 9.68 0.98 -0.06
C VAL A 287 8.29 0.96 0.61
N ASP A 288 8.25 1.19 1.92
CA ASP A 288 7.05 1.18 2.74
C ASP A 288 6.49 2.59 2.96
N ARG A 289 5.38 2.72 3.70
CA ARG A 289 4.75 4.02 3.99
C ARG A 289 5.74 5.05 4.53
N LEU A 290 6.57 4.66 5.48
CA LEU A 290 7.50 5.58 6.13
C LEU A 290 8.56 6.08 5.14
N ARG A 291 9.10 5.20 4.30
CA ARG A 291 10.05 5.58 3.23
C ARG A 291 9.41 6.45 2.15
N LEU A 292 8.16 6.16 1.78
CA LEU A 292 7.38 7.00 0.86
C LEU A 292 7.31 8.43 1.41
N PHE A 293 6.88 8.57 2.66
CA PHE A 293 6.69 9.86 3.31
C PHE A 293 8.01 10.64 3.46
N ARG A 294 9.05 10.01 4.04
CA ARG A 294 10.34 10.66 4.32
C ARG A 294 10.99 11.25 3.07
N LEU A 295 10.94 10.56 1.93
CA LEU A 295 11.50 11.10 0.70
C LEU A 295 10.74 12.36 0.26
N PHE A 296 9.41 12.28 0.17
CA PHE A 296 8.62 13.44 -0.26
C PHE A 296 8.77 14.64 0.67
N GLU A 297 8.90 14.43 1.97
CA GLU A 297 9.20 15.49 2.93
C GLU A 297 10.59 16.09 2.68
N SER A 298 11.61 15.25 2.52
CA SER A 298 13.01 15.69 2.34
C SER A 298 13.23 16.52 1.08
N CYS A 299 12.48 16.24 0.01
CA CYS A 299 12.56 16.98 -1.25
C CYS A 299 11.45 18.03 -1.42
N GLY A 300 10.61 18.24 -0.39
CA GLY A 300 9.50 19.18 -0.45
C GLY A 300 8.57 18.91 -1.64
N ALA A 301 8.22 17.65 -1.88
CA ALA A 301 7.39 17.25 -3.01
C ALA A 301 5.95 16.88 -2.63
N VAL A 302 5.62 16.80 -1.33
CA VAL A 302 4.28 16.45 -0.86
C VAL A 302 3.21 17.38 -1.44
N GLN A 303 3.49 18.69 -1.55
CA GLN A 303 2.57 19.69 -2.07
C GLN A 303 2.36 19.64 -3.60
N HIS A 304 3.17 18.86 -4.31
CA HIS A 304 3.05 18.67 -5.76
C HIS A 304 2.33 17.37 -6.12
N LEU A 305 1.93 16.57 -5.12
CA LEU A 305 1.18 15.35 -5.36
C LEU A 305 -0.27 15.68 -5.73
N PRO A 306 -0.90 14.86 -6.58
CA PRO A 306 -2.33 14.97 -6.87
C PRO A 306 -3.18 14.82 -5.61
N THR A 307 -4.42 15.32 -5.70
CA THR A 307 -5.44 15.10 -4.67
C THR A 307 -6.39 14.01 -5.13
N TRP A 308 -6.64 13.01 -4.29
CA TRP A 308 -7.54 11.91 -4.62
C TRP A 308 -8.89 12.07 -3.93
N GLN A 309 -9.98 11.99 -4.71
CA GLN A 309 -11.36 12.21 -4.24
C GLN A 309 -11.78 11.17 -3.18
N PHE A 310 -11.32 9.92 -3.29
CA PHE A 310 -11.66 8.88 -2.32
C PHE A 310 -11.18 9.23 -0.90
N VAL A 311 -10.17 10.08 -0.73
CA VAL A 311 -9.73 10.55 0.60
C VAL A 311 -10.80 11.40 1.24
N ASP A 312 -11.41 12.31 0.48
CA ASP A 312 -12.48 13.18 0.98
C ASP A 312 -13.75 12.35 1.27
N ASP A 313 -14.06 11.38 0.42
CA ASP A 313 -15.19 10.46 0.62
C ASP A 313 -15.00 9.63 1.91
N ALA A 314 -13.79 9.12 2.16
CA ALA A 314 -13.45 8.38 3.38
C ALA A 314 -13.62 9.25 4.63
N ALA A 315 -13.05 10.46 4.63
CA ALA A 315 -13.13 11.38 5.75
C ALA A 315 -14.58 11.85 6.05
N GLN A 316 -15.48 11.75 5.07
CA GLN A 316 -16.90 12.14 5.20
C GLN A 316 -17.85 10.95 5.44
N SER A 317 -17.35 9.72 5.50
CA SER A 317 -18.18 8.50 5.52
C SER A 317 -19.08 8.35 6.77
N ASN A 318 -18.89 9.15 7.82
CA ASN A 318 -19.74 9.23 9.03
C ASN A 318 -20.10 7.86 9.62
N VAL A 319 -19.11 6.97 9.71
CA VAL A 319 -19.28 5.61 10.22
C VAL A 319 -19.69 5.65 11.70
N ALA A 320 -20.75 4.93 12.05
CA ALA A 320 -21.11 4.65 13.44
C ALA A 320 -20.22 3.50 13.95
N LEU A 321 -19.60 3.72 15.10
CA LEU A 321 -18.78 2.70 15.77
C LEU A 321 -19.63 2.02 16.84
N ALA A 322 -19.35 0.74 17.08
CA ALA A 322 -19.84 0.03 18.26
C ALA A 322 -19.45 0.78 19.54
N SER A 323 -20.38 0.80 20.49
CA SER A 323 -20.27 1.54 21.77
C SER A 323 -20.41 0.62 22.96
#